data_AF-A0A123TD53-F1
#
_entry.id   AF-A0A123TD53-F1
#
_cell.length_a   1.000
_cell.length_b   1.000
_cell.length_c   1.000
_cell.angle_alpha   90.00
_cell.angle_beta   90.00
_cell.angle_gamma   90.00
#
_symmetry.space_group_name_H-M   'P 1'
#
loop_
_entity.id
_entity.type
_entity.pdbx_description
1 polymer ?
#
loop_
_entity_poly.entity_id
_entity_poly.type
_entity_poly.pdbx_seq_one_letter_code
_entity_poly.pdbx_strand_id
1 'polypeptide(L)'
;MKVLVMSYMVIYLLVTLGAALFSYFKTKKMNALRLIFTVLSILLLAVTLYFYSQSYHAVQMVGFAMGFTFISTLFLYNGTKEGSNFTTVMLFSVGRFILHIQFLILLYLFR
;
A
#
# COMPACT_ATOMS: atom_id res chain seq x y z
N MET A 1 -16.26 5.51 13.99
CA MET A 1 -14.80 5.54 13.73
C MET A 1 -14.37 4.56 12.63
N LYS A 2 -14.94 3.35 12.53
CA LYS A 2 -14.70 2.39 11.43
C LYS A 2 -14.81 3.00 10.03
N VAL A 3 -15.87 3.76 9.74
CA VAL A 3 -16.07 4.45 8.44
C VAL A 3 -14.92 5.39 8.11
N LEU A 4 -14.42 6.15 9.09
CA LEU A 4 -13.30 7.08 8.90
C LEU A 4 -12.01 6.33 8.54
N VAL A 5 -11.71 5.23 9.24
CA VAL A 5 -10.54 4.37 8.92
C VAL A 5 -10.66 3.76 7.53
N MET A 6 -11.85 3.30 7.14
CA MET A 6 -12.09 2.79 5.79
C MET A 6 -11.93 3.87 4.72
N SER A 7 -12.46 5.08 4.94
CA SER A 7 -12.26 6.21 4.02
C SER A 7 -10.78 6.55 3.87
N TYR A 8 -10.01 6.56 4.97
CA TYR A 8 -8.58 6.82 4.93
C TYR A 8 -7.82 5.73 4.15
N MET A 9 -8.22 4.46 4.31
CA MET A 9 -7.70 3.34 3.52
C MET A 9 -7.99 3.49 2.03
N VAL A 10 -9.21 3.88 1.66
CA VAL A 10 -9.58 4.12 0.25
C VAL A 10 -8.71 5.23 -0.35
N ILE A 11 -8.52 6.34 0.37
CA ILE A 11 -7.64 7.44 -0.06
C ILE A 11 -6.21 6.92 -0.27
N TYR A 12 -5.69 6.13 0.68
CA TYR A 12 -4.37 5.52 0.56
C TYR A 12 -4.24 4.64 -0.70
N LEU A 13 -5.25 3.83 -1.03
CA LEU A 13 -5.24 3.00 -2.23
C LEU A 13 -5.23 3.85 -3.52
N LEU A 14 -6.04 4.92 -3.56
CA LEU A 14 -6.06 5.85 -4.70
C LEU A 14 -4.72 6.56 -4.88
N VAL A 15 -4.11 7.05 -3.80
CA VAL A 15 -2.79 7.69 -3.84
C VAL A 15 -1.72 6.70 -4.29
N THR A 16 -1.77 5.46 -3.80
CA THR A 16 -0.82 4.41 -4.20
C THR A 16 -0.95 4.09 -5.68
N LEU A 17 -2.18 3.97 -6.19
CA LEU A 17 -2.44 3.74 -7.61
C LEU A 17 -1.93 4.91 -8.47
N GLY A 18 -2.24 6.14 -8.06
CA GLY A 18 -1.76 7.35 -8.74
C GLY A 18 -0.23 7.41 -8.80
N ALA A 19 0.44 7.13 -7.68
CA ALA A 19 1.90 7.09 -7.62
C ALA A 19 2.50 5.99 -8.50
N ALA A 20 1.88 4.81 -8.54
CA ALA A 20 2.29 3.69 -9.38
C ALA A 20 2.15 4.04 -10.88
N LEU A 21 0.99 4.56 -11.30
CA LEU A 21 0.74 4.98 -12.68
C LEU A 21 1.66 6.13 -13.10
N PHE A 22 1.86 7.13 -12.23
CA PHE A 22 2.81 8.22 -12.49
C PHE A 22 4.23 7.69 -12.66
N SER A 23 4.65 6.74 -11.81
CA SER A 23 5.98 6.17 -11.92
C SER A 23 6.17 5.40 -13.24
N TYR A 24 5.16 4.67 -13.67
CA TYR A 24 5.15 3.93 -14.93
C TYR A 24 5.16 4.84 -16.16
N PHE A 25 4.20 5.76 -16.28
CA PHE A 25 4.02 6.57 -17.48
C PHE A 25 4.99 7.74 -17.59
N LYS A 26 5.26 8.47 -16.50
CA LYS A 26 6.05 9.71 -16.54
C LYS A 26 7.52 9.47 -16.25
N THR A 27 7.82 8.83 -15.12
CA THR A 27 9.23 8.66 -14.70
C THR A 27 9.92 7.47 -15.35
N LYS A 28 9.15 6.54 -15.95
CA LYS A 28 9.62 5.27 -16.52
C LYS A 28 10.49 4.42 -15.57
N LYS A 29 10.46 4.69 -14.27
CA LYS A 29 11.23 3.95 -13.25
C LYS A 29 10.66 2.55 -13.03
N MET A 30 9.33 2.43 -13.16
CA MET A 30 8.58 1.20 -12.94
C MET A 30 8.36 0.43 -14.24
N ASN A 31 8.59 -0.88 -14.22
CA ASN A 31 8.30 -1.77 -15.35
C ASN A 31 6.86 -2.30 -15.28
N ALA A 32 6.40 -2.90 -16.38
CA ALA A 32 5.02 -3.42 -16.47
C ALA A 32 4.73 -4.50 -15.43
N LEU A 33 5.68 -5.41 -15.18
CA LEU A 33 5.53 -6.46 -14.17
C LEU A 33 5.31 -5.89 -12.76
N ARG A 34 6.07 -4.87 -12.36
CA ARG A 34 5.89 -4.18 -11.06
C ARG A 34 4.58 -3.43 -10.99
N LEU A 35 4.13 -2.83 -12.10
CA LEU A 35 2.81 -2.20 -12.16
C LEU A 35 1.71 -3.24 -11.88
N ILE A 36 1.77 -4.37 -12.58
CA ILE A 36 0.81 -5.47 -12.41
C ILE A 36 0.80 -5.94 -10.96
N PHE A 37 1.97 -6.22 -10.37
CA PHE A 37 2.03 -6.64 -8.96
C PHE A 37 1.49 -5.58 -8.00
N THR A 38 1.76 -4.30 -8.25
CA THR A 38 1.22 -3.21 -7.42
C THR A 38 -0.30 -3.16 -7.51
N VAL A 39 -0.86 -3.29 -8.71
CA VAL A 39 -2.32 -3.34 -8.93
C VAL A 39 -2.93 -4.56 -8.25
N LEU A 40 -2.30 -5.73 -8.33
CA LEU A 40 -2.75 -6.94 -7.63
C LEU A 40 -2.73 -6.75 -6.11
N SER A 41 -1.70 -6.11 -5.55
CA SER A 41 -1.65 -5.80 -4.11
C SER A 41 -2.74 -4.80 -3.69
N ILE A 42 -3.03 -3.80 -4.53
CA ILE A 42 -4.14 -2.86 -4.30
C ILE A 42 -5.49 -3.59 -4.35
N LEU A 43 -5.69 -4.50 -5.31
CA LEU A 43 -6.90 -5.32 -5.41
C LEU A 43 -7.06 -6.22 -4.17
N LEU A 44 -5.97 -6.86 -3.71
CA LEU A 44 -5.97 -7.65 -2.48
C LEU A 44 -6.43 -6.80 -1.28
N LEU A 45 -5.88 -5.60 -1.11
CA LEU A 45 -6.28 -4.69 -0.04
C LEU A 45 -7.74 -4.22 -0.19
N ALA A 46 -8.20 -3.91 -1.40
CA ALA A 46 -9.57 -3.49 -1.66
C ALA A 46 -10.59 -4.60 -1.33
N VAL A 47 -10.31 -5.83 -1.75
CA VAL A 47 -11.14 -7.00 -1.46
C VAL A 47 -11.13 -7.29 0.05
N THR A 48 -9.97 -7.25 0.69
CA THR A 48 -9.85 -7.44 2.14
C THR A 48 -10.63 -6.37 2.90
N LEU A 49 -10.55 -5.11 2.45
CA LEU A 49 -11.29 -3.98 3.03
C LEU A 49 -12.80 -4.13 2.85
N TYR A 50 -13.25 -4.59 1.69
CA TYR A 50 -14.66 -4.86 1.43
C TYR A 50 -15.20 -5.91 2.41
N PHE A 51 -14.53 -7.05 2.57
CA PHE A 51 -14.97 -8.08 3.53
C PHE A 51 -14.91 -7.58 4.97
N TYR A 52 -13.87 -6.83 5.34
CA TYR A 52 -13.73 -6.21 6.67
C TYR A 52 -14.87 -5.21 6.96
N SER A 53 -15.34 -4.49 5.94
CA SER A 53 -16.45 -3.54 6.08
C SER A 53 -17.75 -4.22 6.50
N GLN A 54 -17.97 -5.46 6.04
CA GLN A 54 -19.14 -6.27 6.35
C GLN A 54 -19.00 -6.96 7.72
N SER A 55 -17.87 -7.65 7.95
CA SER A 55 -17.64 -8.47 9.14
C SER A 55 -16.13 -8.60 9.39
N TYR A 56 -15.71 -8.46 10.65
CA TYR A 56 -14.32 -8.64 11.04
C TYR A 56 -13.95 -10.13 11.16
N HIS A 57 -12.87 -10.54 10.50
CA HIS A 57 -12.23 -11.84 10.67
C HIS A 57 -10.70 -11.70 10.78
N ALA A 58 -10.06 -12.49 11.64
CA ALA A 58 -8.62 -12.43 11.88
C ALA A 58 -7.78 -12.60 10.59
N VAL A 59 -8.26 -13.41 9.64
CA VAL A 59 -7.61 -13.63 8.33
C VAL A 59 -7.49 -12.33 7.52
N GLN A 60 -8.41 -11.38 7.69
CA GLN A 60 -8.35 -10.09 6.99
C GLN A 60 -7.14 -9.26 7.44
N MET A 61 -6.73 -9.35 8.70
CA MET A 61 -5.53 -8.66 9.19
C MET A 61 -4.26 -9.19 8.53
N VAL A 62 -4.22 -10.50 8.24
CA VAL A 62 -3.15 -11.11 7.45
C VAL A 62 -3.19 -10.60 6.01
N GLY A 63 -4.37 -10.50 5.40
CA GLY A 63 -4.56 -9.90 4.08
C GLY A 63 -4.05 -8.45 3.99
N PHE A 64 -4.37 -7.63 4.98
CA PHE A 64 -3.86 -6.26 5.09
C PHE A 64 -2.33 -6.22 5.24
N ALA A 65 -1.78 -7.00 6.16
CA ALA A 65 -0.34 -7.04 6.39
C ALA A 65 0.44 -7.47 5.14
N MET A 66 -0.05 -8.49 4.42
CA MET A 66 0.54 -8.93 3.16
C MET A 66 0.46 -7.85 2.10
N GLY A 67 -0.72 -7.27 1.86
CA GLY A 67 -0.90 -6.23 0.84
C GLY A 67 -0.02 -5.01 1.08
N PHE A 68 0.08 -4.56 2.33
CA PHE A 68 0.98 -3.47 2.73
C PHE A 68 2.45 -3.80 2.51
N THR A 69 2.87 -4.99 2.94
CA THR A 69 4.26 -5.45 2.77
C THR A 69 4.64 -5.51 1.29
N PHE A 70 3.79 -6.09 0.44
CA PHE A 70 4.05 -6.14 -1.01
C PHE A 70 4.19 -4.74 -1.62
N ILE A 71 3.28 -3.82 -1.32
CA ILE A 71 3.35 -2.44 -1.83
C ILE A 71 4.64 -1.77 -1.37
N SER A 72 5.01 -1.89 -0.09
CA SER A 72 6.23 -1.29 0.45
C SER A 72 7.48 -1.84 -0.24
N THR A 73 7.57 -3.15 -0.42
CA THR A 73 8.71 -3.80 -1.10
C THR A 73 8.81 -3.38 -2.56
N LEU A 74 7.68 -3.36 -3.30
CA LEU A 74 7.65 -2.97 -4.71
C LEU A 74 8.11 -1.52 -4.92
N PHE A 75 7.68 -0.60 -4.05
CA PHE A 75 8.07 0.80 -4.14
C PHE A 75 9.50 1.06 -3.67
N LEU A 76 9.98 0.34 -2.64
CA LEU A 76 11.37 0.40 -2.21
C LEU A 76 12.28 -0.03 -3.38
N TYR A 77 12.00 -1.19 -3.96
CA TYR A 77 12.75 -1.70 -5.11
C TYR A 77 12.71 -0.76 -6.33
N ASN A 78 11.56 -0.14 -6.57
CA ASN A 78 11.42 0.85 -7.63
C ASN A 78 12.25 2.12 -7.35
N GLY A 79 12.34 2.52 -6.07
CA GLY A 79 13.11 3.65 -5.61
C GLY A 79 14.61 3.39 -5.68
N THR A 80 15.11 2.21 -5.33
CA THR A 80 16.56 1.89 -5.25
C THR A 80 17.22 1.58 -6.59
N LYS A 81 16.52 1.76 -7.72
CA LYS A 81 17.11 1.62 -9.06
C LYS A 81 18.13 2.76 -9.32
N GLU A 82 19.18 2.46 -10.10
CA GLU A 82 20.32 3.35 -10.36
C GLU A 82 19.94 4.83 -10.61
N GLY A 83 20.67 5.74 -9.95
CA GLY A 83 20.50 7.20 -10.08
C GLY A 83 19.53 7.85 -9.07
N SER A 84 19.03 7.12 -8.06
CA SER A 84 18.21 7.70 -6.99
C SER A 84 19.02 8.00 -5.72
N ASN A 85 18.61 9.05 -4.99
CA ASN A 85 19.18 9.35 -3.68
C ASN A 85 18.65 8.31 -2.68
N PHE A 86 19.49 7.32 -2.35
CA PHE A 86 19.18 6.21 -1.45
C PHE A 86 18.53 6.68 -0.14
N THR A 87 19.07 7.73 0.47
CA THR A 87 18.55 8.31 1.72
C THR A 87 17.10 8.77 1.56
N THR A 88 16.78 9.43 0.44
CA THR A 88 15.41 9.89 0.15
C THR A 88 14.46 8.71 -0.01
N VAL A 89 14.86 7.70 -0.79
CA VAL A 89 14.07 6.48 -1.02
C VAL A 89 13.80 5.74 0.28
N MET A 90 14.83 5.61 1.12
CA MET A 90 14.71 4.95 2.41
C MET A 90 13.79 5.70 3.36
N LEU A 91 13.87 7.03 3.41
CA LEU A 91 13.01 7.86 4.26
C LEU A 91 11.53 7.72 3.87
N PHE A 92 11.23 7.73 2.57
CA PHE A 92 9.88 7.46 2.06
C PHE A 92 9.39 6.04 2.36
N SER A 93 10.30 5.05 2.35
CA SER A 93 9.97 3.66 2.69
C SER A 93 9.62 3.52 4.17
N VAL A 94 10.43 4.09 5.06
CA VAL A 94 10.16 4.11 6.51
C VAL A 94 8.86 4.85 6.82
N GLY A 95 8.64 6.02 6.21
CA GLY A 95 7.39 6.77 6.39
C GLY A 95 6.15 5.95 5.98
N ARG A 96 6.23 5.22 4.87
CA ARG A 96 5.15 4.34 4.42
C ARG A 96 4.94 3.16 5.36
N PHE A 97 6.02 2.56 5.85
CA PHE A 97 5.95 1.47 6.83
C PHE A 97 5.25 1.90 8.13
N ILE A 98 5.58 3.09 8.65
CA ILE A 98 4.90 3.66 9.82
C ILE A 98 3.39 3.82 9.54
N LEU A 99 3.03 4.35 8.36
CA LEU A 99 1.62 4.46 7.96
C LEU A 99 0.93 3.09 7.92
N HIS A 100 1.58 2.05 7.37
CA HIS A 100 1.03 0.69 7.32
C HIS A 100 0.79 0.10 8.72
N ILE A 101 1.72 0.30 9.65
CA ILE A 101 1.51 -0.12 11.04
C ILE A 101 0.35 0.65 11.66
N GLN A 102 0.27 1.96 11.46
CA GLN A 102 -0.84 2.77 11.96
C GLN A 102 -2.18 2.27 11.40
N PHE A 103 -2.27 1.99 10.10
CA PHE A 103 -3.46 1.41 9.49
C PHE A 103 -3.85 0.08 10.13
N LEU A 104 -2.90 -0.84 10.34
CA LEU A 104 -3.18 -2.12 10.98
C LEU A 104 -3.70 -1.95 12.41
N ILE A 105 -3.09 -1.07 13.20
CA ILE A 105 -3.54 -0.79 14.57
C ILE A 105 -4.96 -0.20 14.55
N LEU A 106 -5.21 0.79 13.67
CA LEU A 106 -6.53 1.42 13.55
C LEU A 106 -7.61 0.41 13.10
N LEU A 107 -7.31 -0.44 12.13
CA LEU A 107 -8.22 -1.50 11.67
C LEU A 107 -8.48 -2.54 12.76
N TYR A 108 -7.51 -2.82 13.62
CA TYR A 108 -7.71 -3.75 14.74
C TYR A 108 -8.57 -3.13 15.86
N LEU A 109 -8.25 -1.91 16.28
CA LEU A 109 -8.93 -1.21 17.37
C LEU A 109 -10.38 -0.84 17.03
N PHE A 110 -10.64 -0.49 15.77
CA PHE A 110 -11.95 -0.03 15.30
C PHE A 110 -12.70 -1.06 14.44
N ARG A 111 -12.43 -2.36 14.67
CA ARG A 111 -13.09 -3.50 14.02
C ARG A 111 -14.62 -3.43 14.01
#